data_AF-W2TI21-F1
#
_entry.id   AF-W2TI21-F1
#
_cell.length_a   1.000
_cell.length_b   1.000
_cell.length_c   1.000
_cell.angle_alpha   90.00
_cell.angle_beta   90.00
_cell.angle_gamma   90.00
#
_symmetry.space_group_name_H-M   'P 1'
#
loop_
_entity.id
_entity.type
_entity.pdbx_description
1 polymer ?
#
loop_
_entity_poly.entity_id
_entity_poly.type
_entity_poly.pdbx_seq_one_letter_code
_entity_poly.pdbx_strand_id
1 'polypeptide(L)'
;MTISTYNARTLASEAVIEDLMMQARKTKWKELGWRTAAVVPELAREIRIQNDDVYRRNIQWLEMLTAIIEEYQAGAQEDPESTEIINKWRNERSRLREGAKSLFNPQFGSLFRTFHNMTHFSRRLNRLSDVYTSRVPNMLKYDLNHCFFPRRNALPHENLHSVPINTECILDEVRQKEKVYRETEHI
;
A
#
# COMPACT_ATOMS: atom_id res chain seq x y z
N MET A 1 -23.00 4.09 -6.51
CA MET A 1 -21.80 3.46 -5.93
C MET A 1 -22.26 2.39 -4.95
N THR A 2 -21.80 1.15 -5.09
CA THR A 2 -22.11 0.08 -4.12
C THR A 2 -21.01 0.01 -3.08
N ILE A 3 -21.39 -0.06 -1.81
CA ILE A 3 -20.46 -0.17 -0.68
C ILE A 3 -20.59 -1.57 -0.08
N SER A 4 -19.48 -2.30 -0.03
CA SER A 4 -19.39 -3.60 0.64
C SER A 4 -18.47 -3.52 1.86
N THR A 5 -18.91 -4.08 2.98
CA THR A 5 -18.09 -4.19 4.20
C THR A 5 -17.34 -5.51 4.22
N TYR A 6 -16.05 -5.48 4.52
CA TYR A 6 -15.22 -6.67 4.65
C TYR A 6 -14.62 -6.71 6.05
N ASN A 7 -14.72 -7.86 6.72
CA ASN A 7 -14.10 -8.15 8.01
C ASN A 7 -13.13 -9.33 7.84
N ALA A 8 -12.04 -9.35 8.61
CA ALA A 8 -11.12 -10.49 8.70
C ALA A 8 -11.83 -11.84 8.97
N ARG A 9 -12.93 -11.86 9.74
CA ARG A 9 -13.74 -13.05 10.06
C ARG A 9 -14.46 -13.64 8.85
N THR A 10 -15.01 -12.80 7.97
CA THR A 10 -15.72 -13.21 6.74
C THR A 10 -14.81 -13.89 5.71
N LEU A 11 -13.49 -13.71 5.81
CA LEU A 11 -12.53 -14.28 4.86
C LEU A 11 -12.07 -15.70 5.20
N ALA A 12 -12.39 -16.20 6.40
CA ALA A 12 -11.84 -17.46 6.89
C ALA A 12 -12.75 -18.67 6.64
N SER A 13 -14.08 -18.50 6.53
CA SER A 13 -15.02 -19.64 6.51
C SER A 13 -15.68 -19.95 5.16
N GLU A 14 -15.82 -18.99 4.24
CA GLU A 14 -16.66 -19.15 3.02
C GLU A 14 -16.00 -18.62 1.73
N ALA A 15 -14.67 -18.50 1.76
CA ALA A 15 -13.92 -17.65 0.85
C ALA A 15 -13.97 -18.02 -0.64
N VAL A 16 -14.41 -19.22 -1.06
CA VAL A 16 -14.38 -19.64 -2.47
C VAL A 16 -15.70 -19.32 -3.18
N ILE A 17 -16.84 -19.67 -2.59
CA ILE A 17 -18.16 -19.47 -3.23
C ILE A 17 -18.55 -17.99 -3.19
N GLU A 18 -18.40 -17.32 -2.04
CA GLU A 18 -18.64 -15.88 -1.96
C GLU A 18 -17.70 -15.08 -2.87
N ASP A 19 -16.50 -15.59 -3.16
CA ASP A 19 -15.58 -14.95 -4.10
C ASP A 19 -16.01 -15.09 -5.54
N LEU A 20 -16.41 -16.28 -5.96
CA LEU A 20 -17.00 -16.47 -7.28
C LEU A 20 -18.27 -15.61 -7.44
N MET A 21 -19.13 -15.58 -6.42
CA MET A 21 -20.33 -14.75 -6.44
C MET A 21 -20.03 -13.26 -6.46
N MET A 22 -19.05 -12.77 -5.69
CA MET A 22 -18.68 -11.35 -5.73
C MET A 22 -17.94 -10.97 -7.02
N GLN A 23 -17.13 -11.85 -7.58
CA GLN A 23 -16.51 -11.63 -8.88
C GLN A 23 -17.57 -11.54 -9.98
N ALA A 24 -18.50 -12.50 -10.03
CA ALA A 24 -19.61 -12.50 -10.98
C ALA A 24 -20.47 -11.25 -10.83
N ARG A 25 -20.80 -10.86 -9.60
CA ARG A 25 -21.49 -9.60 -9.30
C ARG A 25 -20.70 -8.38 -9.76
N LYS A 26 -19.39 -8.33 -9.50
CA LYS A 26 -18.54 -7.21 -9.95
C LYS A 26 -18.52 -7.08 -11.46
N THR A 27 -18.42 -8.18 -12.21
CA THR A 27 -18.47 -8.14 -13.68
C THR A 27 -19.80 -7.55 -14.15
N LYS A 28 -20.92 -8.03 -13.61
CA LYS A 28 -22.24 -7.48 -13.89
C LYS A 28 -22.37 -6.00 -13.51
N TRP A 29 -21.84 -5.59 -12.35
CA TRP A 29 -21.86 -4.19 -11.92
C TRP A 29 -21.02 -3.30 -12.83
N LYS A 30 -19.87 -3.80 -13.30
CA LYS A 30 -19.04 -3.10 -14.27
C LYS A 30 -19.74 -2.90 -15.60
N GLU A 31 -20.45 -3.91 -16.11
CA GLU A 31 -21.26 -3.80 -17.33
C GLU A 31 -22.34 -2.72 -17.19
N LEU A 32 -22.91 -2.57 -15.98
CA LEU A 32 -23.89 -1.54 -15.66
C LEU A 32 -23.25 -0.17 -15.33
N GLY A 33 -21.92 -0.04 -15.38
CA GLY A 33 -21.20 1.20 -15.07
C GLY A 33 -21.10 1.54 -13.57
N TRP A 34 -21.43 0.61 -12.69
CA TRP A 34 -21.44 0.85 -11.25
C TRP A 34 -20.01 0.83 -10.68
N ARG A 35 -19.68 1.88 -9.92
CA ARG A 35 -18.46 1.96 -9.12
C ARG A 35 -18.64 1.28 -7.77
N THR A 36 -17.56 0.67 -7.28
CA THR A 36 -17.52 -0.19 -6.10
C THR A 36 -16.57 0.39 -5.06
N ALA A 37 -17.03 0.45 -3.81
CA ALA A 37 -16.21 0.85 -2.68
C ALA A 37 -16.22 -0.23 -1.58
N ALA A 38 -15.09 -0.43 -0.92
CA ALA A 38 -14.95 -1.37 0.18
C ALA A 38 -14.67 -0.66 1.51
N VAL A 39 -15.35 -1.09 2.56
CA VAL A 39 -15.08 -0.64 3.94
C VAL A 39 -14.37 -1.76 4.69
N VAL A 40 -13.13 -1.51 5.10
CA VAL A 40 -12.25 -2.46 5.81
C VAL A 40 -11.85 -1.84 7.16
N PRO A 41 -12.58 -2.10 8.25
CA PRO A 41 -12.34 -1.45 9.54
C PRO A 41 -10.92 -1.63 10.08
N GLU A 42 -10.32 -2.80 9.85
CA GLU A 42 -8.96 -3.18 10.26
C GLU A 42 -7.89 -2.27 9.64
N LEU A 43 -8.17 -1.67 8.47
CA LEU A 43 -7.28 -0.75 7.78
C LEU A 43 -6.83 0.41 8.67
N ALA A 44 -7.71 0.93 9.53
CA ALA A 44 -7.36 2.04 10.40
C ALA A 44 -6.23 1.69 11.38
N ARG A 45 -6.22 0.45 11.89
CA ARG A 45 -5.14 -0.03 12.78
C ARG A 45 -3.85 -0.19 12.00
N GLU A 46 -3.90 -0.76 10.80
CA GLU A 46 -2.71 -0.96 9.98
C GLU A 46 -2.06 0.35 9.54
N ILE A 47 -2.85 1.33 9.11
CA ILE A 47 -2.35 2.67 8.77
C ILE A 47 -1.65 3.31 9.98
N ARG A 48 -2.16 3.12 11.21
CA ARG A 48 -1.51 3.64 12.41
C ARG A 48 -0.16 2.98 12.68
N ILE A 49 -0.10 1.64 12.61
CA ILE A 49 1.16 0.89 12.80
C ILE A 49 2.18 1.29 11.72
N GLN A 50 1.77 1.38 10.46
CA GLN A 50 2.65 1.73 9.35
C GLN A 50 3.14 3.18 9.39
N ASN A 51 2.37 4.06 10.03
CA ASN A 51 2.77 5.45 10.27
C ASN A 51 3.57 5.65 11.56
N ASP A 52 3.81 4.59 12.32
CA ASP A 52 4.71 4.67 13.47
C ASP A 52 6.15 4.86 12.99
N ASP A 53 6.89 5.78 13.61
CA ASP A 53 8.25 6.10 13.18
C ASP A 53 9.22 4.92 13.36
N VAL A 54 9.00 4.08 14.38
CA VAL A 54 9.79 2.87 14.58
C VAL A 54 9.56 1.90 13.43
N TYR A 55 8.30 1.71 13.02
CA TYR A 55 7.97 0.86 11.87
C TYR A 55 8.62 1.38 10.59
N ARG A 56 8.49 2.68 10.28
CA ARG A 56 9.06 3.28 9.07
C ARG A 56 10.58 3.13 9.03
N ARG A 57 11.28 3.45 10.12
CA ARG A 57 12.75 3.30 10.22
C ARG A 57 13.19 1.85 10.03
N ASN A 58 12.47 0.91 10.65
CA ASN A 58 12.80 -0.51 10.52
C ASN A 58 12.63 -1.02 9.08
N ILE A 59 11.58 -0.58 8.37
CA ILE A 59 11.39 -0.94 6.96
C ILE A 59 12.46 -0.29 6.07
N GLN A 60 12.77 0.99 6.26
CA GLN A 60 13.84 1.66 5.52
C GLN A 60 15.19 0.96 5.72
N TRP A 61 15.52 0.61 6.96
CA TRP A 61 16.75 -0.11 7.27
C TRP A 61 16.77 -1.52 6.65
N LEU A 62 15.63 -2.22 6.66
CA LEU A 62 15.49 -3.52 6.00
C LEU A 62 15.69 -3.41 4.48
N GLU A 63 15.19 -2.37 3.84
CA GLU A 63 15.41 -2.10 2.41
C GLU A 63 16.86 -1.78 2.10
N MET A 64 17.50 -0.92 2.90
CA MET A 64 18.94 -0.61 2.78
C MET A 64 19.82 -1.86 2.92
N LEU A 65 19.57 -2.67 3.95
CA LEU A 65 20.28 -3.94 4.13
C LEU A 65 20.06 -4.89 2.94
N THR A 66 18.86 -4.91 2.36
CA THR A 66 18.57 -5.74 1.19
C THR A 66 19.42 -5.29 -0.01
N ALA A 67 19.45 -3.99 -0.30
CA ALA A 67 20.25 -3.45 -1.40
C ALA A 67 21.76 -3.72 -1.23
N ILE A 68 22.30 -3.52 -0.02
CA ILE A 68 23.71 -3.78 0.28
C ILE A 68 24.03 -5.28 0.12
N ILE A 69 23.18 -6.16 0.66
CA ILE A 69 23.40 -7.61 0.53
C ILE A 69 23.33 -8.03 -0.94
N GLU A 70 22.38 -7.50 -1.72
CA GLU A 70 22.22 -7.83 -3.14
C GLU A 70 23.45 -7.43 -3.96
N GLU A 71 24.02 -6.25 -3.70
CA GLU A 71 25.20 -5.71 -4.40
C GLU A 71 26.49 -6.47 -4.04
N TYR A 72 26.74 -6.71 -2.75
CA TYR A 72 28.06 -7.17 -2.28
C TYR A 72 28.17 -8.68 -2.03
N GLN A 73 27.07 -9.44 -2.08
CA GLN A 73 27.09 -10.89 -1.78
C GLN A 73 27.98 -11.72 -2.72
N ALA A 74 28.17 -11.29 -3.97
CA ALA A 74 28.99 -12.03 -4.93
C ALA A 74 30.49 -11.92 -4.57
N GLY A 75 30.98 -10.70 -4.35
CA GLY A 75 32.37 -10.46 -3.96
C GLY A 75 32.70 -10.95 -2.55
N ALA A 76 31.72 -10.98 -1.65
CA ALA A 76 31.92 -11.45 -0.28
C ALA A 76 32.28 -12.95 -0.19
N GLN A 77 32.00 -13.77 -1.21
CA GLN A 77 32.33 -15.21 -1.19
C GLN A 77 33.84 -15.48 -1.28
N GLU A 78 34.62 -14.53 -1.77
CA GLU A 78 36.06 -14.68 -1.96
C GLU A 78 36.85 -14.44 -0.67
N ASP A 79 36.28 -13.66 0.26
CA ASP A 79 36.89 -13.27 1.52
C ASP A 79 36.07 -13.75 2.74
N PRO A 80 36.66 -14.59 3.63
CA PRO A 80 35.97 -15.09 4.82
C PRO A 80 35.43 -13.99 5.75
N GLU A 81 36.14 -12.87 5.90
CA GLU A 81 35.73 -11.76 6.76
C GLU A 81 34.47 -11.07 6.21
N SER A 82 34.49 -10.77 4.91
CA SER A 82 33.35 -10.22 4.17
C SER A 82 32.12 -11.14 4.23
N THR A 83 32.32 -12.46 4.07
CA THR A 83 31.24 -13.45 4.24
C THR A 83 30.61 -13.37 5.63
N GLU A 84 31.42 -13.22 6.69
CA GLU A 84 30.89 -13.11 8.05
C GLU A 84 30.04 -11.85 8.25
N ILE A 85 30.46 -10.71 7.69
CA ILE A 85 29.72 -9.44 7.75
C ILE A 85 28.36 -9.58 7.03
N ILE A 86 28.34 -10.13 5.81
CA ILE A 86 27.10 -10.36 5.07
C ILE A 86 26.14 -11.28 5.84
N ASN A 87 26.67 -12.32 6.49
CA ASN A 87 25.86 -13.21 7.31
C ASN A 87 25.29 -12.50 8.56
N LYS A 88 26.06 -11.61 9.20
CA LYS A 88 25.56 -10.76 10.28
C LYS A 88 24.40 -9.88 9.81
N TRP A 89 24.52 -9.25 8.63
CA TRP A 89 23.46 -8.44 8.05
C TRP A 89 22.24 -9.26 7.61
N ARG A 90 22.41 -10.49 7.11
CA ARG A 90 21.28 -11.41 6.82
C ARG A 90 20.50 -11.77 8.08
N ASN A 91 21.21 -11.98 9.19
CA ASN A 91 20.58 -12.25 10.49
C ASN A 91 19.83 -11.01 11.00
N GLU A 92 20.45 -9.83 10.92
CA GLU A 92 19.82 -8.57 11.33
C GLU A 92 18.57 -8.28 10.49
N ARG A 93 18.66 -8.42 9.17
CA ARG A 93 17.54 -8.31 8.24
C ARG A 93 16.41 -9.27 8.62
N SER A 94 16.73 -10.52 8.99
CA SER A 94 15.73 -11.50 9.41
C SER A 94 15.03 -11.10 10.72
N ARG A 95 15.77 -10.55 11.69
CA ARG A 95 15.21 -10.03 12.94
C ARG A 95 14.27 -8.85 12.70
N LEU A 96 14.68 -7.89 11.88
CA LEU A 96 13.85 -6.74 11.50
C LEU A 96 12.56 -7.21 10.80
N ARG A 97 12.67 -8.22 9.95
CA ARG A 97 11.54 -8.77 9.20
C ARG A 97 10.50 -9.41 10.14
N GLU A 98 10.94 -10.21 11.10
CA GLU A 98 10.02 -10.81 12.10
C GLU A 98 9.50 -9.76 13.09
N GLY A 99 10.33 -8.80 13.49
CA GLY A 99 9.93 -7.66 14.32
C GLY A 99 8.82 -6.85 13.67
N ALA A 100 8.95 -6.49 12.39
CA ALA A 100 7.92 -5.77 11.64
C ALA A 100 6.61 -6.57 11.54
N LYS A 101 6.68 -7.90 11.36
CA LYS A 101 5.51 -8.78 11.34
C LYS A 101 4.80 -8.84 12.70
N SER A 102 5.57 -8.87 13.79
CA SER A 102 5.04 -8.99 15.16
C SER A 102 4.21 -7.79 15.63
N LEU A 103 4.36 -6.63 14.97
CA LEU A 103 3.59 -5.41 15.28
C LEU A 103 2.12 -5.50 14.84
N PHE A 104 1.78 -6.48 13.99
CA PHE A 104 0.42 -6.72 13.54
C PHE A 104 -0.27 -7.82 14.37
N ASN A 105 -1.32 -8.45 13.84
CA ASN A 105 -2.01 -9.52 14.54
C ASN A 105 -1.03 -10.67 14.85
N PRO A 106 -0.90 -11.14 16.11
CA PRO A 106 0.05 -12.20 16.45
C PRO A 106 -0.16 -13.53 15.72
N GLN A 107 -1.40 -13.83 15.32
CA GLN A 107 -1.76 -15.12 14.71
C GLN A 107 -1.48 -15.16 13.22
N PHE A 108 -1.75 -14.07 12.49
CA PHE A 108 -1.66 -14.06 11.02
C PHE A 108 -0.91 -12.86 10.42
N GLY A 109 -0.46 -11.90 11.25
CA GLY A 109 0.24 -10.70 10.80
C GLY A 109 -0.69 -9.63 10.22
N SER A 110 -0.19 -8.87 9.23
CA SER A 110 -0.98 -7.88 8.51
C SER A 110 -2.01 -8.56 7.60
N LEU A 111 -3.21 -7.99 7.54
CA LEU A 111 -4.27 -8.44 6.65
C LEU A 111 -3.93 -8.14 5.19
N PHE A 112 -3.10 -7.12 4.92
CA PHE A 112 -2.80 -6.67 3.56
C PHE A 112 -1.47 -7.19 3.01
N ARG A 113 -0.50 -7.50 3.87
CA ARG A 113 0.86 -7.84 3.44
C ARG A 113 1.51 -8.93 4.29
N THR A 114 2.20 -9.86 3.62
CA THR A 114 3.14 -10.81 4.23
C THR A 114 4.53 -10.49 3.69
N PHE A 115 5.37 -9.88 4.53
CA PHE A 115 6.70 -9.39 4.13
C PHE A 115 6.63 -8.42 2.93
N HIS A 116 7.19 -8.79 1.77
CA HIS A 116 7.16 -7.98 0.55
C HIS A 116 5.93 -8.27 -0.34
N ASN A 117 5.15 -9.30 -0.04
CA ASN A 117 4.03 -9.73 -0.88
C ASN A 117 2.69 -9.25 -0.34
N MET A 118 1.79 -8.84 -1.24
CA MET A 118 0.38 -8.68 -0.88
C MET A 118 -0.21 -10.00 -0.39
N THR A 119 -1.18 -9.96 0.52
CA THR A 119 -1.96 -11.14 0.91
C THR A 119 -2.99 -11.48 -0.17
N HIS A 120 -3.61 -12.67 -0.06
CA HIS A 120 -4.77 -13.02 -0.89
C HIS A 120 -5.91 -12.00 -0.73
N PHE A 121 -6.17 -11.57 0.52
CA PHE A 121 -7.16 -10.53 0.80
C PHE A 121 -6.86 -9.22 0.06
N SER A 122 -5.64 -8.70 0.14
CA SER A 122 -5.28 -7.43 -0.52
C SER A 122 -5.42 -7.52 -2.05
N ARG A 123 -5.00 -8.62 -2.67
CA ARG A 123 -5.21 -8.85 -4.10
C ARG A 123 -6.70 -8.86 -4.47
N ARG A 124 -7.52 -9.55 -3.68
CA ARG A 124 -8.96 -9.63 -3.88
C ARG A 124 -9.63 -8.27 -3.71
N LEU A 125 -9.26 -7.52 -2.67
CA LEU A 125 -9.74 -6.16 -2.43
C LEU A 125 -9.43 -5.24 -3.62
N ASN A 126 -8.17 -5.22 -4.08
CA ASN A 126 -7.76 -4.43 -5.25
C ASN A 126 -8.54 -4.80 -6.52
N ARG A 127 -8.83 -6.09 -6.73
CA ARG A 127 -9.64 -6.52 -7.88
C ARG A 127 -11.11 -6.17 -7.70
N LEU A 128 -11.66 -6.22 -6.49
CA LEU A 128 -13.10 -6.15 -6.21
C LEU A 128 -13.63 -4.76 -5.86
N SER A 129 -12.79 -3.83 -5.40
CA SER A 129 -13.19 -2.45 -5.13
C SER A 129 -12.40 -1.46 -5.97
N ASP A 130 -13.04 -0.38 -6.41
CA ASP A 130 -12.35 0.74 -7.06
C ASP A 130 -11.72 1.67 -6.01
N VAL A 131 -12.36 1.81 -4.86
CA VAL A 131 -11.84 2.55 -3.68
C VAL A 131 -12.04 1.69 -2.43
N TYR A 132 -11.11 1.73 -1.49
CA TYR A 132 -11.31 1.15 -0.17
C TYR A 132 -10.95 2.14 0.93
N THR A 133 -11.65 2.03 2.06
CA THR A 133 -11.47 2.93 3.19
C THR A 133 -11.77 2.22 4.51
N SER A 134 -11.33 2.78 5.64
CA SER A 134 -11.61 2.17 6.94
C SER A 134 -13.03 2.41 7.43
N ARG A 135 -13.63 3.54 7.04
CA ARG A 135 -14.98 3.96 7.43
C ARG A 135 -15.58 4.84 6.35
N VAL A 136 -16.89 4.74 6.14
CA VAL A 136 -17.63 5.56 5.14
C VAL A 136 -17.41 7.07 5.33
N PRO A 137 -17.43 7.64 6.55
CA PRO A 137 -17.24 9.09 6.75
C PRO A 137 -15.90 9.64 6.24
N ASN A 138 -14.90 8.80 5.98
CA ASN A 138 -13.65 9.26 5.36
C ASN A 138 -13.87 9.86 3.96
N MET A 139 -14.94 9.45 3.26
CA MET A 139 -15.30 10.02 1.95
C MET A 139 -15.80 11.46 2.05
N LEU A 140 -16.30 11.89 3.22
CA LEU A 140 -16.76 13.27 3.46
C LEU A 140 -15.61 14.28 3.48
N LYS A 141 -14.36 13.82 3.48
CA LYS A 141 -13.17 14.67 3.40
C LYS A 141 -12.87 15.16 1.97
N TYR A 142 -13.61 14.67 0.99
CA TYR A 142 -13.43 14.99 -0.42
C TYR A 142 -14.63 15.75 -0.95
N ASP A 143 -14.39 16.64 -1.91
CA ASP A 143 -15.44 17.32 -2.66
C ASP A 143 -16.23 16.32 -3.53
N LEU A 144 -17.48 16.65 -3.85
CA LEU A 144 -18.33 15.82 -4.71
C LEU A 144 -17.79 15.69 -6.14
N ASN A 145 -16.99 16.66 -6.61
CA ASN A 145 -16.33 16.65 -7.90
C ASN A 145 -14.92 16.05 -7.85
N HIS A 146 -14.50 15.46 -6.73
CA HIS A 146 -13.17 14.88 -6.60
C HIS A 146 -13.00 13.64 -7.50
N CYS A 147 -11.92 13.63 -8.29
CA CYS A 147 -11.54 12.49 -9.12
C CYS A 147 -10.36 11.73 -8.51
N PHE A 148 -10.54 10.44 -8.22
CA PHE A 148 -9.49 9.57 -7.72
C PHE A 148 -8.71 8.94 -8.87
N PHE A 149 -7.39 9.11 -8.87
CA PHE A 149 -6.49 8.47 -9.83
C PHE A 149 -5.65 7.38 -9.14
N PRO A 150 -5.73 6.11 -9.59
CA PRO A 150 -4.89 5.06 -9.05
C PRO A 150 -3.43 5.30 -9.41
N ARG A 151 -2.52 4.98 -8.48
CA ARG A 151 -1.09 5.00 -8.77
C ARG A 151 -0.74 3.87 -9.73
N ARG A 152 0.19 4.12 -10.66
CA ARG A 152 0.75 3.08 -11.54
C ARG A 152 1.63 2.16 -10.71
N ASN A 153 1.35 0.86 -10.74
CA ASN A 153 2.22 -0.16 -10.16
C ASN A 153 3.35 -0.44 -11.14
N ALA A 154 4.60 -0.29 -10.72
CA ALA A 154 5.76 -0.69 -11.51
C ALA A 154 5.74 -2.19 -11.78
N LEU A 155 6.04 -2.59 -13.01
CA LEU A 155 6.50 -3.94 -13.30
C LEU A 155 7.99 -4.08 -12.94
N PRO A 156 8.50 -5.30 -12.67
CA PRO A 156 9.90 -5.49 -12.28
C PRO A 156 10.96 -4.98 -13.28
N HIS A 157 10.57 -4.78 -14.54
CA HIS A 157 11.42 -4.25 -15.61
C HIS A 157 11.16 -2.76 -15.92
N GLU A 158 10.29 -2.10 -15.14
CA GLU A 158 10.02 -0.67 -15.30
C GLU A 158 10.88 0.15 -14.32
N ASN A 159 11.70 1.05 -14.85
CA ASN A 159 12.48 2.00 -14.05
C ASN A 159 11.58 3.15 -13.55
N LEU A 160 10.91 2.97 -12.41
CA LEU A 160 10.15 4.05 -11.77
C LEU A 160 11.04 4.86 -10.81
N HIS A 161 11.77 5.84 -11.33
CA HIS A 161 12.23 6.99 -10.55
C HIS A 161 11.34 8.24 -10.72
N SER A 162 10.26 8.16 -11.49
CA SER A 162 9.52 9.34 -11.91
C SER A 162 8.27 9.62 -11.07
N VAL A 163 8.46 10.16 -9.87
CA VAL A 163 7.70 11.39 -9.60
C VAL A 163 8.29 12.42 -10.57
N PRO A 164 7.51 13.12 -11.41
CA PRO A 164 8.09 14.12 -12.30
C PRO A 164 8.96 15.06 -11.46
N ILE A 165 10.24 15.19 -11.78
CA ILE A 165 11.20 16.03 -11.04
C ILE A 165 10.71 17.49 -10.97
N ASN A 166 9.83 17.89 -11.90
CA ASN A 166 9.21 19.22 -11.98
C ASN A 166 7.86 19.35 -11.26
N THR A 167 7.40 18.35 -10.51
CA THR A 167 6.06 18.37 -9.90
C THR A 167 5.91 19.54 -8.91
N GLU A 168 6.94 19.85 -8.14
CA GLU A 168 6.88 20.96 -7.16
C GLU A 168 6.73 22.32 -7.84
N CYS A 169 7.49 22.59 -8.90
CA CYS A 169 7.41 23.85 -9.65
C CYS A 169 6.02 24.06 -10.29
N ILE A 170 5.44 23.00 -10.88
CA ILE A 170 4.10 23.06 -11.48
C ILE A 170 3.03 23.29 -10.40
N LEU A 171 3.15 22.65 -9.25
CA LEU A 171 2.19 22.81 -8.14
C LEU A 171 2.24 24.22 -7.55
N ASP A 172 3.42 24.82 -7.46
CA ASP A 172 3.57 26.19 -6.96
C ASP A 172 2.92 27.21 -7.90
N GLU A 173 3.06 27.04 -9.22
CA GLU A 173 2.42 27.92 -10.20
C GLU A 173 0.89 27.80 -10.18
N VAL A 174 0.36 26.58 -10.05
CA VAL A 174 -1.08 26.35 -9.91
C VAL A 174 -1.62 27.02 -8.64
N ARG A 175 -0.93 26.86 -7.50
CA ARG A 175 -1.32 27.48 -6.22
C ARG A 175 -1.31 29.00 -6.29
N GLN A 176 -0.34 29.60 -6.98
CA GLN A 176 -0.31 31.05 -7.19
C GLN A 176 -1.52 31.53 -8.00
N LYS A 177 -1.85 30.84 -9.10
CA LYS A 177 -3.02 31.19 -9.93
C LYS A 177 -4.34 31.03 -9.19
N GLU A 178 -4.48 29.99 -8.36
CA GLU A 178 -5.67 29.81 -7.51
C GLU A 178 -5.83 30.92 -6.46
N LYS A 179 -4.73 31.39 -5.86
CA LYS A 179 -4.79 32.53 -4.91
C LYS A 179 -5.24 33.81 -5.61
N VAL A 180 -4.63 34.12 -6.75
CA VAL A 180 -4.99 35.30 -7.56
C VAL A 180 -6.47 35.27 -7.95
N TYR A 181 -6.99 34.13 -8.40
CA TYR A 181 -8.41 33.97 -8.75
C TYR A 181 -9.35 34.25 -7.56
N ARG A 182 -9.04 33.71 -6.37
CA ARG A 182 -9.86 33.95 -5.17
C ARG A 182 -9.82 35.41 -4.70
N GLU A 183 -8.71 36.11 -4.92
CA GLU A 183 -8.58 37.53 -4.59
C GLU A 183 -9.38 38.42 -5.57
N THR A 184 -9.61 37.96 -6.81
CA THR A 184 -10.38 38.73 -7.81
C THR A 184 -11.90 38.57 -7.67
N GLU A 185 -12.40 37.47 -7.09
CA GLU A 185 -13.85 37.28 -6.86
C GLU A 185 -14.37 37.91 -5.56
N HIS A 186 -13.49 38.48 -4.73
CA HIS A 186 -13.87 39.21 -3.50
C HIS A 186 -13.93 40.74 -3.67
N ILE A 187 -13.98 41.23 -4.91
CA ILE A 187 -14.27 42.64 -5.30
C ILE A 187 -15.61 42.67 -6.04
#